data_AF-M1AW22-F1
#
_entry.id   AF-M1AW22-F1
#
_cell.length_a   1.000
_cell.length_b   1.000
_cell.length_c   1.000
_cell.angle_alpha   90.00
_cell.angle_beta   90.00
_cell.angle_gamma   90.00
#
_symmetry.space_group_name_H-M   'P 1'
#
loop_
_entity.id
_entity.type
_entity.pdbx_description
1 polymer ?
#
loop_
_entity_poly.entity_id
_entity_poly.type
_entity_poly.pdbx_seq_one_letter_code
_entity_poly.pdbx_strand_id
1 'polypeptide(L)'
;MPTRRASKRRRTVQKEEAEDRKVQQVEEEKEAEVNGSSKEKSPVVVFAHGAGAPSTSDWMIRWKDMLTKELNAAEVLAFDYPYMSGGKRRAPPKAEKLVDFHSNVVKEVAAKYPGHPLILAGKSMGSR
;
A
#
# COMPACT_ATOMS: atom_id res chain seq x y z
N MET A 1 -60.25 -21.08 32.13
CA MET A 1 -59.27 -21.52 31.11
C MET A 1 -58.31 -20.38 30.81
N PRO A 2 -57.08 -20.32 31.39
CA PRO A 2 -56.15 -19.25 31.05
C PRO A 2 -55.33 -19.64 29.81
N THR A 3 -55.49 -18.87 28.73
CA THR A 3 -54.72 -19.02 27.49
C THR A 3 -53.34 -18.37 27.63
N ARG A 4 -52.27 -19.18 27.51
CA ARG A 4 -50.88 -18.71 27.49
C ARG A 4 -50.61 -17.85 26.26
N ARG A 5 -50.37 -16.55 26.47
CA ARG A 5 -49.94 -15.60 25.43
C ARG A 5 -48.47 -15.89 25.09
N ALA A 6 -48.20 -16.42 23.90
CA ALA A 6 -46.85 -16.73 23.46
C ALA A 6 -46.00 -15.45 23.31
N SER A 7 -44.80 -15.48 23.91
CA SER A 7 -43.89 -14.35 24.10
C SER A 7 -43.41 -13.76 22.77
N LYS A 8 -43.85 -12.53 22.47
CA LYS A 8 -43.46 -11.72 21.31
C LYS A 8 -41.96 -11.36 21.33
N ARG A 9 -41.32 -11.37 22.52
CA ARG A 9 -39.89 -11.11 22.72
C ARG A 9 -38.97 -12.19 22.13
N ARG A 10 -39.40 -13.45 22.04
CA ARG A 10 -38.56 -14.51 21.47
C ARG A 10 -38.38 -14.38 19.95
N ARG A 11 -39.32 -13.75 19.25
CA ARG A 11 -39.28 -13.58 17.80
C ARG A 11 -38.39 -12.43 17.33
N THR A 12 -38.24 -11.37 18.13
CA THR A 12 -37.38 -10.24 17.79
C THR A 12 -35.91 -10.58 17.96
N VAL A 13 -35.54 -11.29 19.04
CA VAL A 13 -34.16 -11.70 19.31
C VAL A 13 -33.62 -12.64 18.21
N GLN A 14 -34.45 -13.58 17.73
CA GLN A 14 -34.05 -14.49 16.64
C GLN A 14 -33.87 -13.79 15.29
N LYS A 15 -34.49 -12.61 15.08
CA LYS A 15 -34.36 -11.84 13.84
C LYS A 15 -33.11 -10.97 13.85
N GLU A 16 -32.79 -10.37 15.00
CA GLU A 16 -31.56 -9.58 15.20
C GLU A 16 -30.31 -10.46 15.12
N GLU A 17 -30.31 -11.65 15.74
CA GLU A 17 -29.18 -12.60 15.65
C GLU A 17 -28.94 -13.15 14.23
N ALA A 18 -29.98 -13.22 13.40
CA ALA A 18 -29.87 -13.65 12.01
C ALA A 18 -29.36 -12.54 11.08
N GLU A 19 -29.68 -11.27 11.38
CA GLU A 19 -29.15 -10.11 10.67
C GLU A 19 -27.68 -9.87 11.02
N ASP A 20 -27.28 -9.98 12.29
CA ASP A 20 -25.86 -9.88 12.70
C ASP A 20 -24.98 -10.97 12.09
N ARG A 21 -25.47 -12.21 12.02
CA ARG A 21 -24.73 -13.30 11.36
C ARG A 21 -24.57 -13.09 9.86
N LYS A 22 -25.53 -12.42 9.21
CA LYS A 22 -25.47 -12.11 7.79
C LYS A 22 -24.53 -10.93 7.51
N VAL A 23 -24.45 -9.95 8.40
CA VAL A 23 -23.47 -8.86 8.31
C VAL A 23 -22.06 -9.39 8.52
N GLN A 24 -21.86 -10.27 9.52
CA GLN A 24 -20.57 -10.93 9.77
C GLN A 24 -20.10 -11.78 8.59
N GLN A 25 -20.98 -12.55 7.95
CA GLN A 25 -20.63 -13.33 6.75
C GLN A 25 -20.25 -12.44 5.55
N VAL A 26 -20.90 -11.30 5.37
CA VAL A 26 -20.61 -10.37 4.25
C VAL A 26 -19.31 -9.58 4.50
N GLU A 27 -18.96 -9.31 5.74
CA GLU A 27 -17.68 -8.68 6.12
C GLU A 27 -16.51 -9.67 6.01
N GLU A 28 -16.70 -10.93 6.42
CA GLU A 28 -15.69 -11.99 6.31
C GLU A 28 -15.43 -12.40 4.85
N GLU A 29 -16.46 -12.41 3.98
CA GLU A 29 -16.31 -12.61 2.53
C GLU A 29 -15.59 -11.43 1.84
N LYS A 30 -15.76 -10.20 2.33
CA LYS A 30 -15.02 -9.03 1.83
C LYS A 30 -13.56 -9.00 2.27
N GLU A 31 -13.25 -9.50 3.46
CA GLU A 31 -11.85 -9.64 3.91
C GLU A 31 -11.15 -10.82 3.22
N ALA A 32 -11.88 -11.88 2.89
CA ALA A 32 -11.36 -13.04 2.16
C ALA A 32 -11.03 -12.74 0.68
N GLU A 33 -11.80 -11.88 -0.01
CA GLU A 33 -11.45 -11.46 -1.38
C GLU A 33 -10.19 -10.57 -1.45
N VAL A 34 -9.79 -9.90 -0.36
CA VAL A 34 -8.54 -9.12 -0.30
C VAL A 34 -7.32 -10.02 -0.14
N ASN A 35 -7.48 -11.21 0.44
CA ASN A 35 -6.42 -12.23 0.54
C ASN A 35 -6.52 -13.28 -0.56
N GLY A 36 -6.83 -12.83 -1.78
CA GLY A 36 -6.75 -13.65 -2.97
C GLY A 36 -5.41 -14.37 -3.02
N SER A 37 -5.46 -15.71 -2.99
CA SER A 37 -4.34 -16.63 -3.09
C SER A 37 -3.66 -16.52 -4.46
N SER A 38 -3.01 -15.39 -4.74
CA SER A 38 -2.11 -15.26 -5.86
C SER A 38 -0.83 -15.99 -5.51
N LYS A 39 -0.36 -16.87 -6.41
CA LYS A 39 1.07 -17.23 -6.50
C LYS A 39 1.90 -16.03 -6.03
N GLU A 40 2.62 -16.17 -4.92
CA GLU A 40 3.40 -15.11 -4.27
C GLU A 40 4.26 -14.41 -5.34
N LYS A 41 3.77 -13.29 -5.87
CA LYS A 41 4.50 -12.52 -6.87
C LYS A 41 5.53 -11.70 -6.11
N SER A 42 6.78 -11.76 -6.56
CA SER A 42 7.85 -10.96 -5.97
C SER A 42 7.46 -9.48 -5.87
N PRO A 43 7.74 -8.79 -4.75
CA PRO A 43 7.34 -7.40 -4.57
C PRO A 43 8.07 -6.47 -5.52
N VAL A 44 7.48 -5.31 -5.80
CA VAL A 44 8.12 -4.21 -6.50
C VAL A 44 8.27 -3.05 -5.53
N VAL A 45 9.46 -2.47 -5.47
CA VAL A 45 9.78 -1.39 -4.54
C VAL A 45 9.97 -0.10 -5.32
N VAL A 46 9.25 0.95 -4.92
CA VAL A 46 9.50 2.33 -5.37
C VAL A 46 10.33 3.01 -4.29
N PHE A 47 11.54 3.44 -4.63
CA PHE A 47 12.53 3.94 -3.68
C PHE A 47 12.88 5.41 -3.91
N ALA A 48 12.34 6.29 -3.08
CA ALA A 48 12.53 7.73 -3.16
C ALA A 48 13.81 8.21 -2.47
N HIS A 49 14.62 8.97 -3.19
CA HIS A 49 15.84 9.55 -2.66
C HIS A 49 15.57 10.68 -1.65
N GLY A 50 16.59 11.02 -0.86
CA GLY A 50 16.53 12.10 0.12
C GLY A 50 16.98 13.46 -0.43
N ALA A 51 16.84 14.50 0.39
CA ALA A 51 17.31 15.83 0.05
C ALA A 51 18.81 15.84 -0.27
N GLY A 52 19.19 16.35 -1.45
CA GLY A 52 20.59 16.60 -1.83
C GLY A 52 21.44 15.37 -2.18
N ALA A 53 20.84 14.18 -2.25
CA ALA A 53 21.48 12.95 -2.72
C ALA A 53 20.60 12.29 -3.79
N PRO A 54 21.08 12.17 -5.06
CA PRO A 54 20.30 11.55 -6.12
C PRO A 54 20.12 10.05 -5.93
N SER A 55 19.25 9.47 -6.74
CA SER A 55 19.07 8.03 -6.94
C SER A 55 20.39 7.30 -7.25
N THR A 56 21.33 8.00 -7.88
CA THR A 56 22.68 7.52 -8.24
C THR A 56 23.71 7.66 -7.12
N SER A 57 23.35 8.12 -5.93
CA SER A 57 24.28 8.16 -4.80
C SER A 57 24.64 6.75 -4.31
N ASP A 58 25.88 6.55 -3.85
CA ASP A 58 26.36 5.24 -3.36
C ASP A 58 25.45 4.62 -2.31
N TRP A 59 24.86 5.44 -1.43
CA TRP A 59 23.91 4.99 -0.43
C TRP A 59 22.64 4.43 -1.09
N MET A 60 22.06 5.15 -2.06
CA MET A 60 20.85 4.71 -2.76
C MET A 60 21.10 3.44 -3.56
N ILE A 61 22.24 3.35 -4.27
CA ILE A 61 22.63 2.16 -5.04
C ILE A 61 22.80 0.96 -4.11
N ARG A 62 23.56 1.10 -3.02
CA ARG A 62 23.76 0.03 -2.05
C ARG A 62 22.44 -0.46 -1.46
N TRP A 63 21.53 0.45 -1.12
CA TRP A 63 20.22 0.08 -0.58
C TRP A 63 19.31 -0.54 -1.63
N LYS A 64 19.35 -0.08 -2.89
CA LYS A 64 18.64 -0.71 -4.00
C LYS A 64 19.07 -2.18 -4.16
N ASP A 65 20.37 -2.45 -4.16
CA ASP A 65 20.90 -3.80 -4.29
C ASP A 65 20.52 -4.69 -3.11
N MET A 66 20.55 -4.14 -1.89
CA MET A 66 20.15 -4.84 -0.68
C MET A 66 18.66 -5.17 -0.70
N LEU A 67 17.79 -4.20 -1.01
CA LEU A 67 16.35 -4.40 -1.10
C LEU A 67 15.97 -5.43 -2.17
N THR A 68 16.64 -5.40 -3.32
CA THR A 68 16.43 -6.38 -4.39
C THR A 68 16.72 -7.81 -3.89
N LYS A 69 17.81 -7.99 -3.16
CA LYS A 69 18.24 -9.30 -2.65
C LYS A 69 17.38 -9.79 -1.48
N GLU A 70 17.20 -8.97 -0.45
CA GLU A 70 16.53 -9.37 0.78
C GLU A 70 15.03 -9.60 0.59
N LEU A 71 14.38 -8.81 -0.26
CA LEU A 71 12.95 -8.95 -0.54
C LEU A 71 12.65 -9.90 -1.71
N ASN A 72 13.70 -10.44 -2.35
CA ASN A 72 13.57 -11.18 -3.60
C ASN A 72 12.69 -10.43 -4.62
N ALA A 73 12.88 -9.10 -4.68
CA ALA A 73 11.99 -8.18 -5.38
C ALA A 73 12.09 -8.35 -6.90
N ALA A 74 10.95 -8.20 -7.58
CA ALA A 74 10.90 -8.20 -9.04
C ALA A 74 11.61 -6.98 -9.62
N GLU A 75 11.51 -5.83 -8.96
CA GLU A 75 12.18 -4.59 -9.34
C GLU A 75 12.29 -3.66 -8.13
N VAL A 76 13.39 -2.91 -8.05
CA VAL A 76 13.53 -1.77 -7.12
C VAL A 76 13.81 -0.51 -7.94
N LEU A 77 12.78 0.29 -8.15
CA LEU A 77 12.85 1.53 -8.90
C LEU A 77 13.28 2.69 -8.00
N ALA A 78 14.54 3.09 -8.10
CA ALA A 78 15.01 4.37 -7.60
C ALA A 78 14.84 5.44 -8.68
N PHE A 79 14.27 6.59 -8.32
CA PHE A 79 14.04 7.70 -9.24
C PHE A 79 14.55 9.02 -8.65
N ASP A 80 14.72 10.04 -9.50
CA ASP A 80 15.08 11.39 -9.08
C ASP A 80 13.90 12.35 -9.20
N TYR A 81 13.67 13.16 -8.18
CA TYR A 81 12.65 14.21 -8.22
C TYR A 81 13.07 15.32 -9.20
N PRO A 82 12.10 16.01 -9.85
CA PRO A 82 12.39 17.03 -10.86
C PRO A 82 13.33 18.14 -10.41
N TYR A 83 13.32 18.50 -9.11
CA TYR A 83 14.18 19.56 -8.58
C TYR A 83 15.67 19.19 -8.57
N MET A 84 16.03 17.91 -8.73
CA MET A 84 17.42 17.45 -8.86
C MET A 84 18.00 17.76 -10.25
N SER A 85 17.16 18.01 -11.25
CA SER A 85 17.60 18.42 -12.58
C SER A 85 18.22 19.83 -12.53
N GLY A 86 19.52 19.94 -12.86
CA GLY A 86 20.22 21.23 -12.91
C GLY A 86 21.55 21.33 -12.15
N GLY A 87 22.08 20.24 -11.58
CA GLY A 87 23.46 20.14 -11.08
C GLY A 87 23.81 20.97 -9.83
N LYS A 88 23.00 21.98 -9.47
CA LYS A 88 23.15 22.74 -8.22
C LYS A 88 22.31 22.10 -7.14
N ARG A 89 22.91 21.82 -5.98
CA ARG A 89 22.18 21.44 -4.75
C ARG A 89 21.17 22.53 -4.40
N ARG A 90 19.92 22.31 -4.77
CA ARG A 90 18.78 23.14 -4.37
C ARG A 90 18.09 22.48 -3.19
N ALA A 91 17.64 23.31 -2.26
CA ALA A 91 16.73 22.84 -1.22
C ALA A 91 15.49 22.25 -1.90
N PRO A 92 14.99 21.10 -1.41
CA PRO A 92 13.81 20.51 -1.98
C PRO A 92 12.61 21.47 -1.83
N PRO A 93 11.70 21.49 -2.81
CA PRO A 93 10.43 22.19 -2.66
C PRO A 93 9.61 21.57 -1.52
N LYS A 94 8.52 22.22 -1.12
CA LYS A 94 7.57 21.66 -0.15
C LYS A 94 7.13 20.26 -0.60
N ALA A 95 7.00 19.34 0.36
CA ALA A 95 6.65 17.93 0.12
C ALA A 95 5.37 17.79 -0.72
N GLU A 96 4.38 18.66 -0.51
CA GLU A 96 3.12 18.73 -1.29
C GLU A 96 3.36 18.71 -2.80
N LYS A 97 4.39 19.41 -3.30
CA LYS A 97 4.71 19.45 -4.74
C LYS A 97 5.39 18.17 -5.24
N LEU A 98 5.95 17.36 -4.34
CA LEU A 98 6.60 16.09 -4.66
C LEU A 98 5.59 14.94 -4.65
N VAL A 99 4.50 15.05 -3.90
CA VAL A 99 3.45 14.01 -3.79
C VAL A 99 2.85 13.68 -5.15
N ASP A 100 2.54 14.69 -5.97
CA ASP A 100 1.96 14.48 -7.30
C ASP A 100 2.92 13.68 -8.20
N PHE A 101 4.19 14.06 -8.20
CA PHE A 101 5.23 13.37 -8.97
C PHE A 101 5.42 11.93 -8.48
N HIS A 102 5.54 11.75 -7.16
CA HIS A 102 5.70 10.43 -6.54
C HIS A 102 4.51 9.53 -6.89
N SER A 103 3.29 10.06 -6.78
CA SER A 103 2.06 9.33 -7.10
C SER A 103 2.02 8.89 -8.56
N ASN A 104 2.51 9.71 -9.49
CA ASN A 104 2.59 9.34 -10.90
C ASN A 104 3.60 8.20 -11.13
N VAL A 105 4.79 8.27 -10.54
CA VAL A 105 5.77 7.17 -10.60
C VAL A 105 5.19 5.87 -10.05
N VAL A 106 4.49 5.94 -8.91
CA VAL A 106 3.82 4.78 -8.29
C VAL A 106 2.77 4.18 -9.23
N LYS A 107 1.95 5.01 -9.90
CA LYS A 107 0.95 4.55 -10.88
C LYS A 107 1.60 3.88 -12.10
N GLU A 108 2.67 4.47 -12.63
CA GLU A 108 3.41 3.90 -13.76
C GLU A 108 4.01 2.53 -13.41
N VAL A 109 4.58 2.41 -12.22
CA VAL A 109 5.15 1.15 -11.73
C VAL A 109 4.07 0.10 -11.49
N ALA A 110 2.96 0.48 -10.86
CA ALA A 110 1.83 -0.42 -10.63
C ALA A 110 1.24 -0.94 -11.96
N ALA A 111 1.18 -0.08 -12.98
CA ALA A 111 0.73 -0.47 -14.33
C ALA A 111 1.73 -1.41 -15.03
N LYS A 112 3.03 -1.22 -14.82
CA LYS A 112 4.10 -2.07 -15.39
C LYS A 112 4.16 -3.45 -14.74
N TYR A 113 3.83 -3.57 -13.46
CA TYR A 113 3.90 -4.81 -12.68
C TYR A 113 2.54 -5.20 -12.07
N PRO A 114 1.53 -5.54 -12.90
CA PRO A 114 0.19 -5.82 -12.40
C PRO A 114 0.14 -7.04 -11.48
N GLY A 115 -0.46 -6.84 -10.30
CA GLY A 115 -0.64 -7.85 -9.27
C GLY A 115 0.64 -8.20 -8.48
N HIS A 116 1.75 -7.50 -8.68
CA HIS A 116 2.88 -7.58 -7.76
C HIS A 116 2.60 -6.71 -6.53
N PRO A 117 2.94 -7.16 -5.30
CA PRO A 117 2.87 -6.31 -4.11
C PRO A 117 3.74 -5.07 -4.30
N LEU A 118 3.19 -3.89 -4.01
CA LEU A 118 3.89 -2.62 -4.17
C LEU A 118 4.36 -2.09 -2.83
N ILE A 119 5.66 -1.85 -2.70
CA ILE A 119 6.30 -1.33 -1.49
C ILE A 119 6.81 0.08 -1.79
N LEU A 120 6.44 1.04 -0.94
CA LEU A 120 7.01 2.38 -0.98
C LEU A 120 8.11 2.50 0.07
N ALA A 121 9.29 2.91 -0.36
CA ALA A 121 10.42 3.15 0.51
C ALA A 121 11.02 4.53 0.22
N GLY A 122 11.65 5.13 1.21
CA GLY A 122 12.29 6.42 1.01
C GLY A 122 13.33 6.76 2.06
N LYS A 123 14.26 7.64 1.70
CA LYS A 123 15.27 8.16 2.63
C LYS A 123 14.91 9.57 3.09
N SER A 124 14.69 9.75 4.40
CA SER A 124 14.53 11.07 5.04
C SER A 124 13.42 11.90 4.40
N MET A 125 13.75 12.90 3.57
CA MET A 125 12.73 13.63 2.80
C MET A 125 11.90 12.71 1.90
N GLY A 126 12.53 11.69 1.28
CA GLY A 126 11.81 10.76 0.40
C GLY A 126 10.85 9.82 1.12
N SER A 127 10.93 9.69 2.45
CA SER A 127 9.99 8.90 3.25
C SER A 127 8.85 9.73 3.84
N ARG A 128 8.91 11.06 3.74
CA ARG A 128 7.85 11.98 4.18
C ARG A 128 6.85 12.16 3.06
#